data_AF-A0A1I2S586-F1
#
_entry.id   AF-A0A1I2S586-F1
#
_cell.length_a   1.000
_cell.length_b   1.000
_cell.length_c   1.000
_cell.angle_alpha   90.00
_cell.angle_beta   90.00
_cell.angle_gamma   90.00
#
_symmetry.space_group_name_H-M   'P 1'
#
loop_
_entity.id
_entity.type
_entity.pdbx_description
1 polymer ?
#
loop_
_entity_poly.entity_id
_entity_poly.type
_entity_poly.pdbx_seq_one_letter_code
_entity_poly.pdbx_strand_id
1 'polypeptide(L)' 'MENHKFMYWLGAVPIVSWLLYFLGYSNKYKTEKIVEAVILIVILTVVYYISVMLYFKLLKR' A
#
# COMPACT_ATOMS: atom_id res chain seq x y z
N MET A 1 21.19 -2.03 -0.02
CA MET A 1 19.98 -2.00 0.83
C MET A 1 19.69 -3.41 1.30
N GLU A 2 19.39 -3.62 2.58
CA GLU A 2 18.96 -4.94 3.05
C GLU A 2 17.63 -5.30 2.38
N ASN A 3 17.49 -6.55 1.91
CA ASN A 3 16.33 -7.01 1.13
C ASN A 3 14.98 -6.72 1.81
N HIS A 4 14.93 -6.71 3.15
CA HIS A 4 13.72 -6.38 3.91
C HIS A 4 13.35 -4.89 3.78
N LYS A 5 14.33 -3.98 3.84
CA LYS A 5 14.12 -2.54 3.64
C LYS A 5 13.62 -2.25 2.23
N PHE A 6 14.18 -2.94 1.23
CA PHE A 6 13.72 -2.79 -0.17
C PHE A 6 12.26 -3.20 -0.34
N MET A 7 11.84 -4.32 0.24
CA MET A 7 10.43 -4.75 0.14
C MET A 7 9.47 -3.79 0.84
N TYR A 8 9.83 -3.24 2.01
CA TYR A 8 8.99 -2.21 2.63
C TYR A 8 8.87 -0.95 1.77
N TRP A 9 9.96 -0.49 1.16
CA TRP A 9 9.93 0.63 0.21
C TRP A 9 9.07 0.34 -1.02
N LEU A 10 9.13 -0.88 -1.54
CA LEU A 10 8.32 -1.33 -2.66
C LEU A 10 6.81 -1.31 -2.34
N GLY A 11 6.44 -1.59 -1.09
CA GLY A 11 5.06 -1.42 -0.60
C GLY A 11 4.63 0.03 -0.41
N ALA A 12 5.54 0.93 -0.05
CA ALA A 12 5.24 2.35 0.20
C ALA A 12 4.93 3.14 -1.09
N VAL A 13 5.66 2.86 -2.17
CA VAL A 13 5.53 3.59 -3.45
C VAL A 13 4.11 3.52 -4.04
N PRO A 14 3.47 2.34 -4.17
CA PRO A 14 2.10 2.24 -4.68
C PRO A 14 1.09 3.04 -3.85
N ILE A 15 1.23 3.03 -2.52
CA ILE A 15 0.29 3.72 -1.61
C ILE A 15 0.30 5.22 -1.89
N VAL A 16 1.50 5.80 -1.92
CA VAL A 16 1.67 7.23 -2.19
C VAL A 16 1.16 7.57 -3.59
N SER A 17 1.47 6.75 -4.60
CA SER A 17 0.99 6.95 -5.97
C SER A 17 -0.54 6.95 -6.07
N TRP A 18 -1.22 6.03 -5.40
CA TRP A 18 -2.68 5.97 -5.40
C TRP A 18 -3.33 7.14 -4.65
N LEU A 19 -2.77 7.56 -3.51
CA LEU A 19 -3.27 8.73 -2.80
C LEU A 19 -3.12 10.00 -3.64
N LEU A 20 -1.97 10.19 -4.29
CA LEU A 20 -1.75 11.31 -5.21
C LEU A 20 -2.70 11.26 -6.41
N TYR A 21 -2.96 10.06 -6.96
CA TYR A 21 -3.94 9.88 -8.03
C TYR A 21 -5.34 10.34 -7.61
N PHE A 22 -5.82 9.90 -6.46
CA PHE A 22 -7.15 10.31 -5.97
C PHE A 22 -7.21 11.80 -5.62
N LEU A 23 -6.13 12.40 -5.14
CA LEU A 23 -6.06 13.84 -4.91
C LEU A 23 -6.15 14.62 -6.23
N GLY A 24 -5.33 14.26 -7.23
CA GLY A 24 -5.27 14.94 -8.53
C GLY A 24 -6.50 14.75 -9.41
N TYR A 25 -7.22 13.64 -9.23
CA TYR A 25 -8.43 13.32 -9.99
C TYR A 25 -9.70 13.26 -9.13
N SER A 26 -9.67 13.90 -7.95
CA SER A 26 -10.79 13.90 -7.00
C SER A 26 -12.10 14.43 -7.61
N ASN A 27 -12.00 15.37 -8.54
CA ASN A 27 -13.13 15.94 -9.28
C ASN A 27 -13.76 14.99 -10.32
N LYS A 28 -13.09 13.89 -10.69
CA LYS A 28 -13.59 12.92 -11.69
C LYS A 28 -14.37 11.76 -11.06
N TYR A 29 -14.28 11.58 -9.76
CA TYR A 29 -14.88 10.46 -9.05
C TYR A 29 -15.84 10.96 -7.98
N LYS A 30 -16.92 10.20 -7.75
CA LYS A 30 -17.76 10.44 -6.56
C LYS A 30 -16.93 10.18 -5.31
N THR A 31 -17.10 11.03 -4.29
CA THR A 31 -16.40 10.91 -3.01
C THR A 31 -16.52 9.51 -2.41
N GLU A 32 -17.70 8.89 -2.49
CA GLU A 32 -17.95 7.51 -2.03
C GLU A 32 -16.97 6.50 -2.67
N LYS A 33 -16.71 6.62 -3.98
CA LYS A 33 -15.81 5.72 -4.70
C LYS A 33 -14.35 5.94 -4.33
N ILE A 34 -13.97 7.18 -4.02
CA ILE A 34 -12.64 7.50 -3.51
C ILE A 34 -12.45 6.88 -2.13
N VAL A 35 -13.44 7.01 -1.25
CA VAL A 35 -13.40 6.44 0.11
C VAL A 35 -13.32 4.91 0.06
N GLU A 36 -14.16 4.24 -0.75
CA GLU A 36 -14.09 2.79 -0.97
C GLU A 36 -12.68 2.34 -1.42
N ALA A 37 -12.09 3.05 -2.39
CA ALA A 37 -10.77 2.72 -2.90
C ALA A 37 -9.66 2.95 -1.87
N VAL A 38 -9.71 4.05 -1.10
CA VAL A 38 -8.75 4.32 -0.04
C VAL A 38 -8.81 3.24 1.04
N ILE A 39 -10.01 2.83 1.45
CA ILE A 39 -10.19 1.73 2.41
C ILE A 39 -9.55 0.44 1.88
N LEU A 40 -9.81 0.10 0.62
CA LEU A 40 -9.22 -1.09 -0.01
C LEU A 40 -7.69 -1.03 -0.03
N ILE A 41 -7.10 0.13 -0.40
CA ILE A 41 -5.65 0.32 -0.43
C ILE A 41 -5.04 0.16 0.96
N VAL A 42 -5.69 0.69 2.00
CA VAL A 42 -5.24 0.53 3.39
C VAL A 42 -5.25 -0.95 3.79
N ILE A 43 -6.31 -1.69 3.48
CA ILE A 43 -6.39 -3.13 3.78
C ILE A 43 -5.28 -3.90 3.06
N LEU A 44 -5.09 -3.67 1.76
CA LEU A 44 -4.06 -4.33 0.96
C LEU A 44 -2.64 -3.99 1.46
N THR A 45 -2.44 -2.75 1.90
CA THR A 45 -1.20 -2.32 2.53
C THR A 45 -0.92 -3.13 3.78
N VAL A 46 -1.87 -3.20 4.70
CA VAL A 46 -1.70 -3.94 5.96
C VAL A 46 -1.37 -5.40 5.66
N VAL A 47 -2.11 -6.04 4.74
CA VAL A 47 -1.86 -7.42 4.30
C VAL A 47 -0.44 -7.57 3.73
N TYR A 48 0.02 -6.65 2.89
CA TYR A 48 1.36 -6.67 2.33
C TYR A 48 2.44 -6.57 3.41
N TYR A 49 2.34 -5.59 4.31
CA TYR A 49 3.33 -5.38 5.37
C TYR A 49 3.39 -6.56 6.34
N ILE A 50 2.23 -7.15 6.68
CA ILE A 50 2.17 -8.39 7.47
C ILE A 50 2.85 -9.52 6.70
N SER A 51 2.58 -9.68 5.40
CA SER A 51 3.18 -10.75 4.58
C SER A 51 4.70 -10.62 4.51
N VAL A 52 5.21 -9.40 4.30
CA VAL A 52 6.65 -9.10 4.31
C VAL A 52 7.25 -9.40 5.69
N MET A 53 6.58 -8.97 6.76
CA MET A 53 7.02 -9.26 8.13
C MET A 53 7.11 -10.77 8.39
N LEU A 54 6.07 -11.54 8.04
CA LEU A 54 6.03 -12.98 8.20
C LEU A 54 7.10 -13.67 7.35
N TYR A 55 7.30 -13.23 6.11
CA TYR A 55 8.33 -13.77 5.23
C TYR A 55 9.73 -13.66 5.83
N PHE A 56 10.11 -12.46 6.30
CA PHE A 56 11.45 -12.26 6.87
C PHE A 56 11.59 -12.80 8.29
N LYS A 57 10.52 -12.89 9.08
CA LYS A 57 10.56 -13.36 10.47
C LYS A 57 10.44 -14.87 10.60
N LEU A 58 9.65 -15.53 9.75
CA LEU A 58 9.31 -16.95 9.87
C LEU A 58 9.91 -17.82 8.76
N LEU A 59 9.88 -17.36 7.50
CA LEU A 59 10.29 -18.19 6.36
C LEU A 59 11.77 -18.06 6.00
N LYS A 60 12.35 -16.87 6.20
CA LYS A 60 13.74 -16.60 5.82
C LYS A 60 14.76 -16.85 6.97
N ARG A 61 14.34 -17.57 8.01
CA ARG A 61 15.20 -17.90 9.16
C ARG A 61 16.22 -18.96 8.79
#